data_AF-X1RDZ9-F1
#
_entry.id   AF-X1RDZ9-F1
#
_cell.length_a   1.000
_cell.length_b   1.000
_cell.length_c   1.000
_cell.angle_alpha   90.00
_cell.angle_beta   90.00
_cell.angle_gamma   90.00
#
_symmetry.space_group_name_H-M   'P 1'
#
loop_
_entity.id
_entity.type
_entity.pdbx_description
1 polymer ?
#
loop_
_entity_poly.entity_id
_entity_poly.type
_entity_poly.pdbx_seq_one_letter_code
_entity_poly.pdbx_strand_id
1 'polypeptide(L)'
;RGRIVGIAPVGCAVLAYNYLDIDMSEAAHGRVPSVATGIKRSHPELLVFAYQGDGDLASIGTAEIIHAANRGENYTTIFVNNCVYGMTGGQMAPTTLPGQRTATS
;
A
#
# COMPACT_ATOMS: atom_id res chain seq x y z
N ARG A 1 14.71 10.17 11.91
CA ARG A 1 13.48 10.99 11.80
C ARG A 1 13.74 12.15 10.84
N GLY A 2 12.79 12.52 9.98
CA GLY A 2 12.90 13.69 9.10
C GLY A 2 13.54 13.49 7.71
N ARG A 3 13.80 12.26 7.26
CA ARG A 3 14.26 11.99 5.87
C ARG A 3 13.54 10.83 5.16
N ILE A 4 12.76 10.05 5.90
CA ILE A 4 12.03 8.89 5.40
C ILE A 4 10.57 9.09 5.74
N VAL A 5 9.71 8.93 4.75
CA VAL A 5 8.25 8.96 4.93
C VAL A 5 7.69 7.66 4.35
N GLY A 6 7.10 6.85 5.21
CA GLY A 6 6.32 5.70 4.76
C GLY A 6 4.85 6.07 4.56
N ILE A 7 4.19 5.41 3.63
CA ILE A 7 2.76 5.58 3.37
C ILE A 7 2.02 4.34 3.85
N ALA A 8 1.18 4.52 4.87
CA ALA A 8 0.36 3.46 5.43
C ALA A 8 -0.94 3.31 4.61
N PRO A 9 -1.32 2.08 4.21
CA PRO A 9 -2.58 1.79 3.52
C PRO A 9 -3.73 1.64 4.53
N VAL A 10 -4.92 1.31 4.03
CA VAL A 10 -5.96 0.67 4.85
C VAL A 10 -5.82 -0.85 4.75
N GLY A 11 -5.84 -1.56 5.88
CA GLY A 11 -5.68 -3.01 5.98
C GLY A 11 -4.66 -3.40 7.06
N CYS A 12 -4.35 -4.69 7.24
CA CYS A 12 -3.40 -5.14 8.28
C CYS A 12 -2.04 -4.42 8.21
N ALA A 13 -1.60 -4.08 7.00
CA ALA A 13 -0.37 -3.34 6.74
C ALA A 13 -0.34 -1.92 7.33
N VAL A 14 -1.50 -1.32 7.67
CA VAL A 14 -1.59 0.01 8.31
C VAL A 14 -0.77 0.07 9.61
N LEU A 15 -0.66 -1.05 10.31
CA LEU A 15 0.01 -1.14 11.61
C LEU A 15 1.52 -0.86 11.54
N ALA A 16 2.11 -0.77 10.33
CA ALA A 16 3.53 -0.45 10.13
C ALA A 16 3.96 0.82 10.89
N TYR A 17 3.11 1.83 11.03
CA TYR A 17 3.47 3.05 11.77
C TYR A 17 3.59 2.84 13.29
N ASN A 18 3.05 1.75 13.84
CA ASN A 18 3.24 1.40 15.25
C ASN A 18 4.57 0.68 15.49
N TYR A 19 5.22 0.17 14.43
CA TYR A 19 6.40 -0.68 14.51
C TYR A 19 7.67 -0.01 13.97
N LEU A 20 7.53 1.03 13.13
CA LEU A 20 8.66 1.73 12.53
C LEU A 20 8.77 3.14 13.11
N ASP A 21 9.93 3.47 13.68
CA ASP A 21 10.23 4.81 14.23
C ASP A 21 10.61 5.81 13.12
N ILE A 22 9.65 6.10 12.24
CA ILE A 22 9.76 7.01 11.09
C ILE A 22 8.45 7.80 10.91
N ASP A 23 8.51 8.85 10.10
CA ASP A 23 7.32 9.62 9.74
C ASP A 23 6.43 8.79 8.80
N MET A 24 5.13 8.75 9.06
CA MET A 24 4.17 7.95 8.30
C MET A 24 2.95 8.80 7.93
N SER A 25 2.48 8.67 6.69
CA SER A 25 1.23 9.27 6.22
C SER A 25 0.23 8.17 5.90
N GLU A 26 -0.94 8.19 6.53
CA GLU A 26 -2.02 7.27 6.21
C GLU A 26 -2.78 7.77 4.97
N ALA A 27 -3.02 6.87 4.02
CA ALA A 27 -3.81 7.13 2.84
C ALA A 27 -5.16 6.42 2.92
N ALA A 28 -6.18 6.98 2.27
CA ALA A 28 -7.43 6.26 2.04
C ALA A 28 -7.17 4.96 1.24
N HIS A 29 -8.05 3.97 1.40
CA HIS A 29 -7.88 2.66 0.78
C HIS A 29 -7.63 2.75 -0.73
N GLY A 30 -6.55 2.15 -1.20
CA GLY A 30 -6.08 2.18 -2.59
C GLY A 30 -5.39 3.46 -3.04
N ARG A 31 -5.27 4.50 -2.19
CA ARG A 31 -4.73 5.82 -2.55
C ARG A 31 -3.27 6.02 -2.15
N VAL A 32 -2.62 4.99 -1.62
CA VAL A 32 -1.21 5.04 -1.27
C VAL A 32 -0.31 5.52 -2.43
N PRO A 33 -0.46 5.06 -3.69
CA PRO A 33 0.40 5.54 -4.78
C PRO A 33 0.20 7.03 -5.09
N SER A 34 -1.02 7.55 -4.96
CA SER A 34 -1.34 8.97 -5.18
C SER A 34 -0.72 9.84 -4.09
N VAL A 35 -0.85 9.43 -2.83
CA VAL A 35 -0.24 10.14 -1.69
C VAL A 35 1.29 10.09 -1.78
N ALA A 36 1.88 8.92 -2.07
CA ALA A 36 3.32 8.76 -2.26
C ALA A 36 3.86 9.66 -3.37
N THR A 37 3.14 9.73 -4.50
CA THR A 37 3.45 10.63 -5.62
C THR A 37 3.46 12.09 -5.17
N GLY A 38 2.42 12.53 -4.46
CA GLY A 38 2.32 13.90 -3.96
C GLY A 38 3.47 14.26 -3.03
N ILE A 39 3.77 13.41 -2.05
CA ILE A 39 4.86 13.64 -1.09
C ILE A 39 6.20 13.65 -1.80
N LYS A 40 6.48 12.67 -2.67
CA LYS A 40 7.77 12.59 -3.36
C LYS A 40 8.02 13.77 -4.30
N ARG A 41 6.98 14.27 -4.98
CA ARG A 41 7.09 15.43 -5.87
C ARG A 41 7.22 16.75 -5.11
N SER A 42 6.54 16.89 -3.98
CA SER A 42 6.65 18.08 -3.11
C SER A 42 7.95 18.13 -2.32
N HIS A 43 8.51 16.95 -2.00
CA HIS A 43 9.73 16.80 -1.22
C HIS A 43 10.71 15.81 -1.89
N PRO A 44 11.39 16.22 -2.98
CA PRO A 44 12.24 15.33 -3.77
C PRO A 44 13.40 14.69 -3.00
N GLU A 45 13.84 15.30 -1.91
CA GLU A 45 14.94 14.85 -1.04
C GLU A 45 14.57 13.71 -0.08
N LEU A 46 13.26 13.50 0.16
CA LEU A 46 12.79 12.47 1.07
C LEU A 46 12.84 11.09 0.41
N LEU A 47 13.18 10.08 1.20
CA LEU A 47 12.97 8.69 0.85
C LEU A 47 11.51 8.35 1.14
N VAL A 48 10.76 8.04 0.09
CA VAL A 48 9.34 7.69 0.20
C VAL A 48 9.17 6.20 -0.08
N PHE A 49 8.38 5.52 0.74
CA PHE A 49 7.97 4.16 0.42
C PHE A 49 6.50 3.91 0.75
N ALA A 50 5.87 3.05 -0.03
CA ALA A 50 4.53 2.53 0.18
C ALA A 50 4.61 1.13 0.80
N TYR A 51 3.69 0.79 1.71
CA TYR A 51 3.61 -0.53 2.34
C TYR A 51 2.21 -1.12 2.19
N GLN A 52 1.88 -1.66 1.02
CA GLN A 52 0.49 -1.98 0.65
C GLN A 52 0.21 -3.49 0.71
N GLY A 53 -0.98 -3.85 1.18
CA GLY A 53 -1.53 -5.20 1.03
C GLY A 53 -2.04 -5.47 -0.40
N ASP A 54 -2.36 -6.72 -0.70
CA ASP A 54 -2.89 -7.16 -2.01
C ASP A 54 -4.26 -6.59 -2.35
N GLY A 55 -5.17 -6.54 -1.38
CA GLY A 55 -6.45 -5.86 -1.55
C GLY A 55 -6.30 -4.37 -1.82
N ASP A 56 -5.40 -3.69 -1.11
CA ASP A 56 -5.17 -2.26 -1.27
C ASP A 56 -4.52 -1.93 -2.62
N LEU A 57 -3.46 -2.66 -3.00
CA LEU A 57 -2.66 -2.41 -4.19
C LEU A 57 -3.28 -2.99 -5.47
N ALA A 58 -3.69 -4.25 -5.44
CA ALA A 58 -4.05 -5.03 -6.64
C ALA A 58 -5.57 -5.16 -6.86
N SER A 59 -6.40 -4.59 -5.96
CA SER A 59 -7.85 -4.43 -6.19
C SER A 59 -8.20 -2.96 -6.43
N ILE A 60 -8.56 -2.23 -5.37
CA ILE A 60 -9.07 -0.86 -5.48
C ILE A 60 -7.98 0.15 -5.90
N GLY A 61 -6.71 -0.13 -5.59
CA GLY A 61 -5.57 0.70 -5.94
C GLY A 61 -4.88 0.38 -7.28
N THR A 62 -5.39 -0.58 -8.05
CA THR A 62 -4.68 -1.09 -9.25
C THR A 62 -4.35 0.00 -10.27
N ALA A 63 -5.32 0.86 -10.57
CA ALA A 63 -5.09 1.96 -11.52
C ALA A 63 -4.03 2.94 -11.00
N GLU A 64 -4.04 3.24 -9.70
CA GLU A 64 -3.13 4.20 -9.07
C GLU A 64 -1.67 3.72 -9.18
N ILE A 65 -1.41 2.46 -8.84
CA ILE A 65 -0.05 1.91 -8.86
C ILE A 65 0.46 1.74 -10.30
N ILE A 66 -0.39 1.33 -11.24
CA ILE A 66 -0.02 1.23 -12.67
C ILE A 66 0.37 2.60 -13.21
N HIS A 67 -0.42 3.63 -12.92
CA HIS A 67 -0.11 4.98 -13.40
C HIS A 67 1.13 5.58 -12.71
N ALA A 68 1.37 5.29 -11.42
CA ALA A 68 2.60 5.70 -10.76
C ALA A 68 3.83 5.02 -11.36
N ALA A 69 3.76 3.70 -11.63
CA ALA A 69 4.82 2.97 -12.31
C ALA A 69 5.08 3.52 -13.73
N ASN A 70 4.02 3.80 -14.50
CA ASN A 70 4.12 4.35 -15.85
C ASN A 70 4.75 5.75 -15.89
N ARG A 71 4.53 6.57 -14.85
CA ARG A 71 5.20 7.87 -14.70
C ARG A 71 6.64 7.77 -14.20
N GLY A 72 7.09 6.58 -13.78
CA GLY A 72 8.41 6.40 -13.18
C GLY A 72 8.56 7.16 -11.87
N GLU A 73 7.51 7.21 -11.03
CA GLU A 73 7.58 7.93 -9.76
C GLU A 73 8.71 7.39 -8.89
N ASN A 74 9.50 8.30 -8.31
CA ASN A 74 10.73 7.95 -7.60
C ASN A 74 10.48 7.57 -6.13
N TYR A 75 9.69 6.52 -5.89
CA TYR A 75 9.47 5.94 -4.57
C TYR A 75 9.43 4.41 -4.64
N THR A 76 9.59 3.75 -3.49
CA THR A 76 9.56 2.29 -3.42
C THR A 76 8.18 1.78 -3.02
N THR A 77 7.66 0.75 -3.69
CA THR A 77 6.43 0.07 -3.25
C THR A 77 6.76 -1.31 -2.70
N ILE A 78 6.39 -1.55 -1.45
CA ILE A 78 6.46 -2.87 -0.81
C ILE A 78 5.07 -3.49 -0.90
N PHE A 79 4.96 -4.57 -1.68
CA PHE A 79 3.72 -5.30 -1.87
C PHE A 79 3.67 -6.51 -0.92
N VAL A 80 2.85 -6.41 0.13
CA VAL A 80 2.58 -7.46 1.11
C VAL A 80 1.45 -8.34 0.62
N ASN A 81 1.80 -9.40 -0.12
CA ASN A 81 0.84 -10.36 -0.63
C ASN A 81 0.56 -11.47 0.40
N ASN A 82 -0.63 -11.46 0.99
CA ASN A 82 -1.10 -12.47 1.95
C ASN A 82 -2.35 -13.25 1.46
N CYS A 83 -2.76 -13.05 0.21
CA CYS A 83 -3.87 -13.74 -0.45
C CYS A 83 -5.27 -13.54 0.14
N VAL A 84 -5.51 -12.56 1.03
CA VAL A 84 -6.84 -12.28 1.62
C VAL A 84 -6.97 -10.83 2.13
N TYR A 85 -8.20 -10.32 2.18
CA TYR A 85 -8.49 -9.13 2.98
C TYR A 85 -8.52 -9.45 4.49
N GLY A 86 -7.34 -9.56 5.10
CA GLY A 86 -7.19 -10.03 6.48
C GLY A 86 -7.94 -9.18 7.51
N MET A 87 -7.79 -7.85 7.44
CA MET A 87 -8.36 -6.92 8.43
C MET A 87 -9.90 -6.94 8.47
N THR A 88 -10.54 -7.23 7.34
CA THR A 88 -12.00 -7.24 7.23
C THR A 88 -12.62 -8.61 7.48
N GLY A 89 -11.81 -9.62 7.83
CA GLY A 89 -12.30 -10.96 8.17
C GLY A 89 -11.98 -12.04 7.14
N GLY A 90 -11.03 -11.82 6.24
CA GLY A 90 -10.47 -12.87 5.37
C GLY A 90 -11.29 -13.13 4.11
N GLN A 91 -11.79 -12.08 3.46
CA GLN A 91 -12.46 -12.17 2.16
C GLN A 91 -11.47 -12.48 1.02
N MET A 92 -12.01 -12.99 -0.09
CA MET A 92 -11.28 -13.20 -1.34
C MET A 92 -10.64 -11.90 -1.83
N ALA A 93 -9.32 -11.91 -1.98
CA ALA A 93 -8.51 -10.86 -2.60
C ALA A 93 -8.05 -11.23 -4.03
N PRO A 94 -7.54 -10.28 -4.84
CA PRO A 94 -7.10 -10.54 -6.21
C PRO A 94 -5.98 -11.58 -6.34
N THR A 95 -5.25 -11.84 -5.26
CA THR A 95 -4.17 -12.83 -5.22
C THR A 95 -4.55 -14.14 -4.53
N THR A 96 -5.83 -14.29 -4.15
CA THR A 96 -6.37 -15.54 -3.62
C THR A 96 -6.08 -16.68 -4.59
N LEU A 97 -5.54 -17.79 -4.07
CA LEU A 97 -5.21 -18.92 -4.92
C LEU A 97 -6.48 -19.65 -5.39
N PRO A 98 -6.49 -20.22 -6.61
CA PRO A 98 -7.58 -21.09 -7.04
C PRO A 98 -7.83 -22.22 -6.04
N GLY A 99 -9.08 -22.38 -5.61
CA GLY A 99 -9.48 -23.40 -4.62
C GLY A 99 -9.24 -23.03 -3.15
N GLN A 100 -8.65 -21.86 -2.86
CA GLN A 100 -8.54 -21.36 -1.49
C GLN A 100 -9.93 -20.93 -0.98
N ARG A 101 -10.37 -21.52 0.14
CA ARG A 101 -11.59 -21.08 0.83
C ARG A 101 -11.35 -19.78 1.57
N THR A 102 -12.26 -18.84 1.41
CA THR A 102 -12.26 -17.53 2.08
C THR A 102 -13.64 -17.27 2.69
N ALA A 103 -13.81 -16.16 3.41
CA ALA A 103 -15.11 -15.83 4.00
C ALA A 103 -16.23 -15.61 2.96
N THR A 104 -15.86 -15.39 1.69
CA THR A 104 -16.79 -15.05 0.60
C THR A 104 -16.68 -15.97 -0.62
N SER A 105 -15.85 -17.01 -0.59
CA SER A 105 -15.63 -17.94 -1.71
C SER A 105 -15.17 -19.33 -1.27
#